data_AF-X1IZD0-F1
#
_entry.id   AF-X1IZD0-F1
#
_cell.length_a   1.000
_cell.length_b   1.000
_cell.length_c   1.000
_cell.angle_alpha   90.00
_cell.angle_beta   90.00
_cell.angle_gamma   90.00
#
_symmetry.space_group_name_H-M   'P 1'
#
loop_
_entity.id
_entity.type
_entity.pdbx_description
1 polymer ?
#
loop_
_entity_poly.entity_id
_entity_poly.type
_entity_poly.pdbx_seq_one_letter_code
_entity_poly.pdbx_strand_id
1 'polypeptide(L)' 'DGVIHYVQTFCHRGIGDIIFRDALKLPILTLEGNDDFFLTHHIKTRVEAFLDMLERSRRSLKYSQQALV' A
#
# COMPACT_ATOMS: atom_id res chain seq x y z
N ASP A 1 3.43 -6.38 -6.69
CA ASP A 1 3.23 -4.94 -6.92
C ASP A 1 3.08 -4.13 -5.64
N GLY A 2 2.28 -4.53 -4.64
CA GLY A 2 2.24 -3.83 -3.36
C GLY A 2 1.56 -4.66 -2.26
N VAL A 3 1.54 -4.13 -1.04
CA VAL A 3 0.95 -4.77 0.15
C VAL A 3 -0.05 -3.81 0.83
N ILE A 4 -1.19 -4.33 1.25
CA ILE A 4 -2.12 -3.59 2.12
C ILE A 4 -2.01 -4.19 3.54
N HIS A 5 -1.58 -3.37 4.50
CA HIS A 5 -1.44 -3.73 5.90
C HIS A 5 -2.65 -3.18 6.67
N TYR A 6 -3.62 -4.04 6.99
CA TYR A 6 -4.78 -3.64 7.79
C TYR A 6 -4.47 -3.83 9.28
N VAL A 7 -4.62 -2.77 10.07
CA VAL A 7 -4.38 -2.77 11.50
C VAL A 7 -5.63 -2.37 12.26
N GLN A 8 -5.85 -2.99 13.41
CA GLN A 8 -6.98 -2.64 14.27
C GLN A 8 -6.65 -1.40 15.13
N THR A 9 -7.57 -0.44 15.21
CA THR A 9 -7.41 0.79 16.01
C THR A 9 -7.14 0.45 17.49
N PHE A 10 -6.29 1.26 18.15
CA PHE A 10 -5.85 1.12 19.56
C PHE A 10 -4.92 -0.07 19.88
N CYS A 11 -4.45 -0.80 18.86
CA CYS A 11 -3.36 -1.76 19.06
C CYS A 11 -2.01 -1.03 19.17
N HIS A 12 -1.19 -1.35 20.17
CA HIS A 12 0.19 -0.82 20.38
C HIS A 12 1.21 -1.22 19.27
N ARG A 13 0.77 -1.38 18.02
CA ARG A 13 1.51 -2.04 16.92
C ARG A 13 2.12 -1.08 15.90
N GLY A 14 2.42 0.16 16.28
CA GLY A 14 3.15 1.10 15.41
C GLY A 14 4.52 0.56 14.95
N ILE A 15 5.18 -0.27 15.77
CA ILE A 15 6.43 -0.97 15.41
C ILE A 15 6.26 -1.96 14.25
N GLY A 16 5.09 -2.61 14.15
CA GLY A 16 4.85 -3.60 13.09
C GLY A 16 4.93 -2.97 11.71
N ASP A 17 4.37 -1.77 11.56
CA ASP A 17 4.40 -1.04 10.28
C ASP A 17 5.85 -0.72 9.85
N ILE A 18 6.69 -0.30 10.80
CA ILE A 18 8.11 0.01 10.55
C ILE A 18 8.85 -1.26 10.07
N ILE A 19 8.66 -2.38 10.78
CA ILE A 19 9.30 -3.66 10.43
C ILE A 19 8.86 -4.12 9.05
N PHE A 20 7.56 -4.05 8.74
CA PHE A 20 7.06 -4.48 7.44
C PHE A 20 7.59 -3.62 6.29
N ARG A 21 7.67 -2.30 6.48
CA ARG A 21 8.24 -1.38 5.48
C ARG A 21 9.71 -1.67 5.21
N ASP A 22 10.48 -2.01 6.24
CA ASP A 22 11.89 -2.39 6.09
C ASP A 22 12.04 -3.75 5.38
N ALA A 23 11.27 -4.75 5.81
CA ALA A 23 11.43 -6.12 5.36
C ALA A 23 10.90 -6.36 3.93
N LEU A 24 9.75 -5.78 3.55
CA LEU A 24 9.02 -6.22 2.36
C LEU A 24 9.48 -5.58 1.04
N LYS A 25 10.31 -4.52 1.06
CA LYS A 25 10.83 -3.80 -0.14
C LYS A 25 9.79 -3.54 -1.26
N LEU A 26 8.51 -3.54 -0.90
CA LEU A 26 7.37 -3.33 -1.77
C LEU A 26 6.60 -2.12 -1.23
N PRO A 27 5.89 -1.37 -2.08
CA PRO A 27 4.99 -0.32 -1.62
C PRO A 27 3.94 -0.88 -0.64
N ILE A 28 3.73 -0.20 0.49
CA ILE A 28 2.79 -0.63 1.54
C ILE A 28 1.79 0.49 1.84
N LEU A 29 0.49 0.17 1.74
CA LEU A 29 -0.62 0.98 2.22
C LEU A 29 -1.12 0.44 3.56
N THR A 30 -1.05 1.26 4.61
CA THR A 30 -1.54 0.88 5.94
C THR A 30 -2.92 1.49 6.17
N LEU A 31 -3.89 0.63 6.46
CA LEU A 31 -5.29 1.00 6.72
C LEU A 31 -5.62 0.66 8.16
N GLU A 32 -6.22 1.61 8.87
CA GLU A 32 -6.71 1.39 10.22
C GLU A 32 -8.21 1.19 10.19
N GLY A 33 -8.71 0.23 10.95
CA GLY A 33 -10.14 -0.01 11.10
C GLY A 33 -10.44 -0.78 12.38
N ASN A 34 -11.72 -1.04 12.64
CA ASN A 34 -12.14 -1.83 13.79
C ASN A 34 -13.21 -2.83 13.35
N ASP A 35 -14.41 -2.70 13.89
CA ASP A 35 -15.59 -3.52 13.61
C ASP A 35 -16.44 -2.99 12.46
N ASP A 36 -15.98 -1.94 11.77
CA ASP A 36 -16.62 -1.42 10.57
C ASP A 36 -16.06 -2.14 9.33
N PHE A 37 -16.86 -3.03 8.76
CA PHE A 37 -16.48 -3.88 7.62
C PHE A 37 -16.64 -3.18 6.26
N PHE A 38 -17.04 -1.91 6.26
CA PHE A 38 -17.22 -1.12 5.05
C PHE A 38 -16.03 -0.20 4.78
N LEU A 39 -15.70 -0.05 3.49
CA LEU A 39 -14.76 0.98 3.06
C LEU A 39 -15.47 2.33 3.11
N THR A 40 -15.14 3.12 4.12
CA THR A 40 -15.50 4.54 4.14
C THR A 40 -14.94 5.26 2.92
N HIS A 41 -15.52 6.39 2.55
CA HIS A 41 -15.07 7.16 1.40
C HIS A 41 -13.57 7.48 1.44
N HIS A 42 -13.04 7.81 2.62
CA HIS A 42 -11.62 8.13 2.78
C HIS A 42 -10.72 6.91 2.56
N ILE A 43 -11.10 5.72 3.06
CA ILE A 43 -10.34 4.48 2.81
C ILE A 43 -10.37 4.16 1.31
N LYS A 44 -11.54 4.28 0.68
CA LYS A 44 -11.69 4.03 -0.75
C LYS A 44 -10.76 4.91 -1.59
N THR A 45 -10.74 6.23 -1.33
CA THR A 45 -9.83 7.15 -2.03
C THR A 45 -8.35 6.80 -1.82
N ARG A 46 -7.96 6.36 -0.62
CA ARG A 46 -6.58 5.94 -0.35
C ARG A 46 -6.20 4.67 -1.11
N VAL A 47 -7.12 3.71 -1.23
CA VAL A 47 -6.92 2.49 -2.02
C VAL A 47 -6.81 2.83 -3.50
N GLU A 48 -7.68 3.68 -4.03
CA GLU A 48 -7.64 4.15 -5.43
C GLU A 48 -6.28 4.80 -5.75
N ALA A 49 -5.84 5.75 -4.92
CA ALA A 49 -4.55 6.41 -5.11
C ALA A 49 -3.35 5.43 -5.03
N PHE A 50 -3.44 4.41 -4.17
CA PHE A 50 -2.39 3.39 -4.06
C PHE A 50 -2.32 2.52 -5.32
N LEU A 51 -3.47 2.11 -5.87
CA LEU A 51 -3.53 1.36 -7.13
C LEU A 51 -2.95 2.18 -8.30
N ASP A 52 -3.28 3.47 -8.38
CA ASP A 52 -2.73 4.37 -9.40
C ASP A 52 -1.19 4.47 -9.30
N MET A 53 -0.64 4.56 -8.09
CA MET A 53 0.79 4.58 -7.85
C MET A 53 1.47 3.26 -8.28
N LEU A 54 0.84 2.11 -8.00
CA LEU A 54 1.34 0.80 -8.44
C LEU A 54 1.36 0.69 -9.96
N GLU A 55 0.30 1.17 -10.63
CA GLU A 55 0.23 1.12 -12.08
C GLU A 55 1.32 2.00 -12.73
N ARG A 56 1.53 3.22 -12.21
CA ARG A 56 2.59 4.12 -12.66
C ARG A 56 3.98 3.49 -12.51
N SER A 57 4.23 2.86 -11.36
CA SER A 57 5.50 2.16 -11.08
C SER A 57 5.75 1.04 -12.09
N ARG A 58 4.71 0.24 -12.38
CA ARG A 58 4.77 -0.83 -13.38
C ARG A 58 5.02 -0.31 -14.80
N ARG A 59 4.37 0.80 -15.19
CA ARG A 59 4.58 1.43 -16.50
C ARG A 59 6.02 1.91 -16.65
N SER A 60 6.57 2.56 -15.62
CA SER A 60 7.96 3.02 -15.63
C SER A 60 8.95 1.87 -15.86
N LEU A 61 8.77 0.72 -15.20
CA LEU A 61 9.63 -0.45 -15.39
C LEU A 61 9.60 -0.98 -16.82
N LYS A 62 8.43 -0.98 -17.47
CA LYS A 62 8.29 -1.41 -18.87
C LYS A 62 9.04 -0.48 -19.83
N TYR A 63 8.93 0.84 -19.64
CA TYR A 63 9.65 1.82 -20.45
C TYR A 63 11.17 1.70 -20.28
N SER A 64 11.66 1.51 -19.04
CA SER A 64 13.08 1.31 -18.79
C SER A 64 13.63 0.04 -19.45
N GLN A 65 12.86 -1.05 -19.51
CA GLN A 65 13.27 -2.26 -20.22
C GLN A 65 13.27 -2.09 -21.75
N GLN A 66 12.33 -1.33 -22.31
CA GLN A 66 12.30 -1.04 -23.75
C GLN A 66 13.41 -0.10 -24.21
N ALA A 67 13.89 0.80 -23.35
CA ALA A 67 14.98 1.73 -23.69
C ALA A 67 16.39 1.11 -23.63
N LEU A 68 16.52 -0.12 -23.12
CA LEU A 68 17.79 -0.87 -23.02
C LEU A 68 17.97 -1.91 -24.13
N VAL A 69 17.05 -1.97 -25.10
CA VAL A 69 17.08 -2.84 -26.29
C VAL A 69 17.18 -1.95 -27.53
#